data_AF-A0A671Y7L5-F1
#
_entry.id   AF-A0A671Y7L5-F1
#
_cell.length_a   1.000
_cell.length_b   1.000
_cell.length_c   1.000
_cell.angle_alpha   90.00
_cell.angle_beta   90.00
_cell.angle_gamma   90.00
#
_symmetry.space_group_name_H-M   'P 1'
#
loop_
_entity.id
_entity.type
_entity.pdbx_description
1 polymer ?
#
loop_
_entity_poly.entity_id
_entity_poly.type
_entity_poly.pdbx_seq_one_letter_code
_entity_poly.pdbx_strand_id
1 'polypeptide(L)'
;MDGLSPNGKASPFADCRPNGALGHGSDDDSTQLPLYHKPRDYVEASVCHVKDLENGQMREVDLGSGRALLIKEHGEFSAMAHKCPHYGAPLVKGVLSKGHVRCPWHGACFNIATGDIEDFPGLDSLPTFQVTLPLPPPRRCRLLNTFSALQSQKRSKPMARCSAVINSSTGFSHVLIIGSGPAALVCAETLRQEGFTDRIVMCTMDRHPPYDRPKLSKSLESTAEQLRLRSMEFLQDHDIELFTEKEVVAIDVKTRSVTFEDGLRMEYRKLFIATGSKPKPMTYKGKDVRNVFHLQTPEDANSVARLANNKNAVIVGTSFVGMEVAAALTDKAHSVSVIGIETVPFKKALGEKVGKAIMKLFEVNRVKFYMLNELSEMIGHHGQLKEVVLKSGKVLRADVCVIGAGSVPATGFLKQSGIHMDSKGFITVNKMMQTNADGVFAGGDVVIFPFPPRNNKKVNIPHWQMAHVHGRVAALSMMGRATEIKTVPYFWSAMFGKTIRYAGYGDGFDDVIIQGDLDELRFVAFYTRSEEVVAVASMNYDPIVSRVAEVLGSGKTIKKRDVE
;
A
#
# COMPACT_ATOMS: atom_id res chain seq x y z
N MET A 1 24.26 -22.62 -22.25
CA MET A 1 23.19 -23.36 -22.94
C MET A 1 22.51 -24.15 -21.84
N ASP A 2 21.35 -23.81 -21.30
CA ASP A 2 20.20 -23.01 -21.71
C ASP A 2 19.68 -22.26 -20.45
N GLY A 3 19.17 -21.02 -20.45
CA GLY A 3 18.32 -20.37 -21.43
C GLY A 3 16.87 -20.24 -20.91
N LEU A 4 16.65 -19.79 -19.66
CA LEU A 4 15.30 -19.55 -19.11
C LEU A 4 15.01 -18.04 -19.03
N SER A 5 14.18 -17.60 -19.97
CA SER A 5 13.60 -16.26 -20.09
C SER A 5 12.32 -16.14 -19.22
N PRO A 6 12.11 -15.05 -18.46
CA PRO A 6 10.89 -14.83 -17.71
C PRO A 6 9.98 -13.83 -18.43
N ASN A 7 9.04 -14.31 -19.26
CA ASN A 7 7.94 -13.48 -19.76
C ASN A 7 6.74 -14.37 -20.11
N GLY A 8 5.86 -14.62 -19.14
CA GLY A 8 4.58 -15.32 -19.34
C GLY A 8 3.42 -14.33 -19.30
N LYS A 9 2.98 -13.85 -20.47
CA LYS A 9 1.66 -13.23 -20.67
C LYS A 9 0.67 -14.34 -21.01
N ALA A 10 -0.45 -14.42 -20.29
CA ALA A 10 -1.57 -15.33 -20.60
C ALA A 10 -2.69 -14.54 -21.28
N SER A 11 -3.16 -15.03 -22.43
CA SER A 11 -4.41 -14.61 -23.10
C SER A 11 -5.50 -15.68 -22.88
N PRO A 12 -6.80 -15.32 -22.91
CA PRO A 12 -7.89 -16.21 -22.53
C PRO A 12 -8.42 -17.06 -23.70
N PHE A 13 -8.88 -18.27 -23.37
CA PHE A 13 -9.45 -19.26 -24.29
C PHE A 13 -10.85 -18.89 -24.79
N ALA A 14 -11.09 -19.25 -26.05
CA ALA A 14 -12.32 -19.09 -26.79
C ALA A 14 -13.26 -20.31 -26.70
N ASP A 15 -14.54 -19.99 -26.84
CA ASP A 15 -15.77 -20.76 -27.09
C ASP A 15 -15.69 -22.21 -27.60
N CYS A 16 -16.54 -23.07 -27.01
CA CYS A 16 -17.09 -24.25 -27.65
C CYS A 16 -18.60 -24.38 -27.35
N ARG A 17 -19.41 -24.40 -28.42
CA ARG A 17 -20.85 -24.68 -28.42
C ARG A 17 -21.12 -26.19 -28.24
N PRO A 18 -22.31 -26.60 -27.78
CA PRO A 18 -22.84 -27.94 -28.06
C PRO A 18 -24.07 -27.91 -28.98
N ASN A 19 -24.03 -28.72 -30.03
CA ASN A 19 -25.21 -29.18 -30.80
C ASN A 19 -25.86 -30.38 -30.09
N GLY A 20 -27.18 -30.48 -30.12
CA GLY A 20 -27.95 -31.60 -29.57
C GLY A 20 -28.29 -32.71 -30.57
N ALA A 21 -28.81 -33.83 -30.06
CA ALA A 21 -29.86 -34.66 -30.66
C ALA A 21 -30.29 -35.80 -29.71
N LEU A 22 -31.58 -36.17 -29.80
CA LEU A 22 -32.35 -37.14 -29.01
C LEU A 22 -32.20 -38.59 -29.52
N GLY A 23 -32.45 -39.57 -28.63
CA GLY A 23 -32.69 -40.98 -28.97
C GLY A 23 -33.30 -41.76 -27.79
N HIS A 24 -34.39 -42.50 -28.03
CA HIS A 24 -35.26 -43.21 -27.08
C HIS A 24 -34.99 -44.74 -26.99
N GLY A 25 -35.30 -45.33 -25.83
CA GLY A 25 -35.68 -46.75 -25.59
C GLY A 25 -34.54 -47.68 -25.14
N SER A 26 -34.66 -48.62 -24.20
CA SER A 26 -35.77 -49.17 -23.39
C SER A 26 -35.19 -50.10 -22.29
N ASP A 27 -35.86 -50.10 -21.13
CA ASP A 27 -35.94 -50.98 -19.95
C ASP A 27 -34.94 -52.10 -19.57
N ASP A 28 -34.85 -52.21 -18.23
CA ASP A 28 -34.48 -53.32 -17.34
C ASP A 28 -32.98 -53.60 -17.05
N ASP A 29 -32.52 -53.23 -15.84
CA ASP A 29 -32.26 -54.18 -14.75
C ASP A 29 -31.53 -53.52 -13.56
N SER A 30 -31.95 -53.91 -12.36
CA SER A 30 -31.26 -53.78 -11.06
C SER A 30 -31.05 -52.38 -10.43
N THR A 31 -31.82 -52.17 -9.37
CA THR A 31 -31.72 -51.10 -8.38
C THR A 31 -30.39 -51.16 -7.59
N GLN A 32 -29.46 -50.26 -7.92
CA GLN A 32 -28.51 -49.70 -6.95
C GLN A 32 -28.55 -48.18 -7.07
N LEU A 33 -29.15 -47.54 -6.05
CA LEU A 33 -29.08 -46.08 -5.88
C LEU A 33 -27.60 -45.67 -5.87
N PRO A 34 -27.14 -44.82 -6.82
CA PRO A 34 -25.83 -44.21 -6.66
C PRO A 34 -25.95 -43.29 -5.45
N LEU A 35 -25.19 -43.59 -4.39
CA LEU A 35 -24.88 -42.63 -3.35
C LEU A 35 -24.31 -41.40 -4.05
N TYR A 36 -25.15 -40.39 -4.28
CA TYR A 36 -24.73 -39.06 -4.66
C TYR A 36 -23.89 -38.51 -3.50
N HIS A 37 -22.60 -38.84 -3.48
CA HIS A 37 -21.62 -38.07 -2.75
C HIS A 37 -21.59 -36.70 -3.43
N LYS A 38 -22.30 -35.72 -2.85
CA LYS A 38 -21.97 -34.32 -3.06
C LYS A 38 -20.45 -34.20 -2.94
N PRO A 39 -19.74 -33.60 -3.91
CA PRO A 39 -18.33 -33.30 -3.75
C PRO A 39 -18.16 -32.61 -2.41
N ARG A 40 -17.26 -33.09 -1.56
CA ARG A 40 -17.00 -32.41 -0.29
C ARG A 40 -16.54 -31.00 -0.64
N ASP A 41 -17.30 -29.97 -0.25
CA ASP A 41 -16.90 -28.56 -0.35
C ASP A 41 -15.69 -28.22 0.54
N TYR A 42 -15.12 -29.23 1.21
CA TYR A 42 -14.06 -29.14 2.19
C TYR A 42 -12.84 -29.95 1.75
N VAL A 43 -11.67 -29.38 2.02
CA VAL A 43 -10.37 -30.01 1.88
C VAL A 43 -9.91 -30.44 3.26
N GLU A 44 -9.72 -31.76 3.45
CA GLU A 44 -9.10 -32.34 4.63
C GLU A 44 -7.77 -32.97 4.21
N ALA A 45 -6.67 -32.59 4.86
CA ALA A 45 -5.35 -33.18 4.57
C ALA A 45 -4.54 -33.43 5.83
N SER A 46 -3.85 -34.57 5.88
CA SER A 46 -2.89 -34.90 6.92
C SER A 46 -1.49 -34.52 6.47
N VAL A 47 -0.89 -33.52 7.10
CA VAL A 47 0.23 -32.78 6.49
C VAL A 47 1.60 -33.02 7.12
N CYS A 48 1.70 -33.04 8.44
CA CYS A 48 2.99 -33.00 9.14
C CYS A 48 2.89 -33.76 10.47
N HIS A 49 3.93 -34.51 10.87
CA HIS A 49 3.94 -35.04 12.24
C HIS A 49 4.17 -33.91 13.24
N VAL A 50 3.51 -34.01 14.40
CA VAL A 50 3.59 -33.01 15.49
C VAL A 50 5.03 -32.75 15.97
N LYS A 51 5.89 -33.75 15.86
CA LYS A 51 7.31 -33.69 16.24
C LYS A 51 8.20 -32.99 15.21
N ASP A 52 7.74 -32.87 13.97
CA ASP A 52 8.57 -32.31 12.89
C ASP A 52 8.52 -30.78 12.86
N LEU A 53 7.66 -30.15 13.66
CA LEU A 53 7.57 -28.69 13.80
C LEU A 53 7.86 -28.30 15.25
N GLU A 54 8.93 -27.54 15.46
CA GLU A 54 9.32 -27.04 16.77
C GLU A 54 8.51 -25.79 17.14
N ASN A 55 8.53 -25.44 18.43
CA ASN A 55 7.86 -24.23 18.89
C ASN A 55 8.54 -22.97 18.33
N GLY A 56 7.76 -22.02 17.81
CA GLY A 56 8.27 -20.82 17.14
C GLY A 56 8.58 -21.03 15.65
N GLN A 57 8.21 -22.17 15.07
CA GLN A 57 8.43 -22.45 13.64
C GLN A 57 7.15 -22.32 12.81
N MET A 58 7.36 -22.06 11.53
CA MET A 58 6.34 -22.06 10.49
C MET A 58 6.75 -23.01 9.37
N ARG A 59 5.80 -23.68 8.75
CA ARG A 59 6.02 -24.58 7.62
C ARG A 59 4.91 -24.45 6.60
N GLU A 60 5.28 -24.28 5.34
CA GLU A 60 4.34 -24.41 4.23
C GLU A 60 4.02 -25.89 4.01
N VAL A 61 2.74 -26.23 3.95
CA VAL A 61 2.24 -27.60 3.80
C VAL A 61 1.31 -27.71 2.60
N ASP A 62 1.40 -28.83 1.90
CA ASP A 62 0.57 -29.16 0.74
C ASP A 62 -0.72 -29.88 1.19
N LEU A 63 -1.87 -29.41 0.69
CA LEU A 63 -3.18 -29.99 0.92
C LEU A 63 -3.72 -30.75 -0.32
N GLY A 64 -2.89 -30.92 -1.35
CA GLY A 64 -3.23 -31.55 -2.64
C GLY A 64 -3.88 -30.58 -3.62
N SER A 65 -4.79 -29.73 -3.15
CA SER A 65 -5.49 -28.70 -3.96
C SER A 65 -4.98 -27.27 -3.74
N GLY A 66 -3.91 -27.12 -2.95
CA GLY A 66 -3.33 -25.84 -2.58
C GLY A 66 -2.41 -25.94 -1.37
N ARG A 67 -1.92 -24.81 -0.89
CA ARG A 67 -0.97 -24.74 0.22
C ARG A 67 -1.49 -23.90 1.38
N ALA A 68 -1.09 -24.28 2.59
CA ALA A 68 -1.33 -23.54 3.83
C ALA A 68 -0.02 -23.35 4.60
N LEU A 69 -0.01 -22.37 5.51
CA LEU A 69 1.06 -22.15 6.47
C LEU A 69 0.65 -22.77 7.79
N LEU A 70 1.32 -23.85 8.18
CA LEU A 70 1.21 -24.45 9.51
C LEU A 70 2.18 -23.74 10.46
N ILE A 71 1.70 -23.34 11.63
CA ILE A 71 2.45 -22.58 12.62
C ILE A 71 2.35 -23.33 13.94
N LYS A 72 3.45 -23.35 14.71
CA LYS A 72 3.43 -23.83 16.10
C LYS A 72 4.00 -22.76 17.01
N GLU A 73 3.17 -22.24 17.91
CA GLU A 73 3.58 -21.24 18.90
C GLU A 73 2.97 -21.58 20.26
N HIS A 74 3.74 -21.41 21.33
CA HIS A 74 3.41 -21.82 22.70
C HIS A 74 2.85 -23.25 22.84
N GLY A 75 3.32 -24.18 21.98
CA GLY A 75 2.87 -25.58 21.97
C GLY A 75 1.56 -25.84 21.22
N GLU A 76 0.85 -24.80 20.78
CA GLU A 76 -0.38 -24.89 20.00
C GLU A 76 -0.10 -24.83 18.50
N PHE A 77 -0.95 -25.47 17.71
CA PHE A 77 -0.88 -25.43 16.25
C PHE A 77 -1.99 -24.56 15.69
N SER A 78 -1.64 -23.67 14.78
CA SER A 78 -2.58 -22.95 13.94
C SER A 78 -2.22 -23.09 12.47
N ALA A 79 -3.19 -22.83 11.59
CA ALA A 79 -2.95 -22.86 10.17
C ALA A 79 -3.73 -21.76 9.45
N MET A 80 -3.10 -21.13 8.48
CA MET A 80 -3.68 -20.03 7.69
C MET A 80 -3.19 -20.07 6.24
N ALA A 81 -3.74 -19.23 5.38
CA ALA A 81 -3.27 -19.09 4.01
C ALA A 81 -1.77 -18.72 3.97
N HIS A 82 -1.04 -19.28 3.00
CA HIS A 82 0.43 -19.25 2.97
C HIS A 82 1.04 -18.00 2.33
N LYS A 83 0.24 -17.20 1.64
CA LYS A 83 0.68 -15.97 0.97
C LYS A 83 0.02 -14.74 1.56
N CYS A 84 0.78 -13.66 1.66
CA CYS A 84 0.27 -12.35 2.04
C CYS A 84 -0.71 -11.85 0.95
N PRO A 85 -1.93 -11.42 1.29
CA PRO A 85 -2.95 -11.02 0.33
C PRO A 85 -2.66 -9.67 -0.34
N HIS A 86 -1.64 -8.94 0.13
CA HIS A 86 -1.19 -7.69 -0.49
C HIS A 86 -0.60 -7.98 -1.88
N TYR A 87 0.67 -8.42 -1.97
CA TYR A 87 1.33 -8.76 -3.24
C TYR A 87 1.82 -10.22 -3.31
N GLY A 88 1.27 -11.13 -2.49
CA GLY A 88 1.54 -12.57 -2.62
C GLY A 88 2.84 -13.07 -1.99
N ALA A 89 3.44 -12.29 -1.08
CA ALA A 89 4.68 -12.68 -0.39
C ALA A 89 4.50 -14.02 0.35
N PRO A 90 5.42 -14.98 0.23
CA PRO A 90 5.35 -16.24 0.97
C PRO A 90 5.58 -15.98 2.47
N LEU A 91 4.55 -16.22 3.29
CA LEU A 91 4.57 -15.89 4.73
C LEU A 91 5.49 -16.81 5.53
N VAL A 92 5.81 -18.00 5.03
CA VAL A 92 6.85 -18.87 5.61
C VAL A 92 8.23 -18.20 5.65
N LYS A 93 8.50 -17.22 4.77
CA LYS A 93 9.73 -16.40 4.79
C LYS A 93 9.62 -15.17 5.68
N GLY A 94 8.47 -14.95 6.32
CA GLY A 94 8.19 -13.84 7.22
C GLY A 94 8.80 -14.02 8.60
N VAL A 95 8.27 -13.27 9.56
CA VAL A 95 8.69 -13.29 10.96
C VAL A 95 7.49 -13.64 11.83
N LEU A 96 7.55 -14.77 12.52
CA LEU A 96 6.60 -15.12 13.58
C LEU A 96 7.02 -14.42 14.87
N SER A 97 6.11 -13.67 15.48
CA SER A 97 6.36 -12.92 16.69
C SER A 97 5.04 -12.61 17.39
N LYS A 98 4.92 -12.98 18.68
CA LYS A 98 3.81 -12.56 19.57
C LYS A 98 2.41 -12.86 19.02
N GLY A 99 2.17 -14.04 18.47
CA GLY A 99 0.83 -14.40 17.97
C GLY A 99 0.48 -13.83 16.59
N HIS A 100 1.43 -13.23 15.88
CA HIS A 100 1.23 -12.81 14.48
C HIS A 100 2.42 -13.15 13.58
N VAL A 101 2.18 -13.19 12.27
CA VAL A 101 3.22 -13.29 11.24
C VAL A 101 3.36 -11.97 10.51
N ARG A 102 4.54 -11.37 10.56
CA ARG A 102 4.90 -10.20 9.75
C ARG A 102 5.42 -10.62 8.38
N CYS A 103 4.78 -10.09 7.34
CA CYS A 103 5.13 -10.27 5.95
C CYS A 103 6.59 -9.82 5.68
N PRO A 104 7.39 -10.61 4.94
CA PRO A 104 8.79 -10.28 4.66
C PRO A 104 8.95 -9.15 3.64
N TRP A 105 7.94 -8.90 2.80
CA TRP A 105 8.08 -7.92 1.72
C TRP A 105 7.69 -6.51 2.13
N HIS A 106 6.54 -6.36 2.77
CA HIS A 106 5.93 -5.04 3.00
C HIS A 106 5.54 -4.77 4.46
N GLY A 107 5.77 -5.72 5.36
CA GLY A 107 5.57 -5.51 6.80
C GLY A 107 4.14 -5.70 7.32
N ALA A 108 3.16 -6.09 6.50
CA ALA A 108 1.81 -6.41 6.95
C ALA A 108 1.81 -7.54 7.99
N CYS A 109 0.96 -7.47 9.01
CA CYS A 109 0.89 -8.47 10.09
C CYS A 109 -0.45 -9.16 10.12
N PHE A 110 -0.44 -10.47 10.36
CA PHE A 110 -1.65 -11.29 10.43
C PHE A 110 -1.64 -12.12 11.71
N ASN A 111 -2.73 -12.03 12.47
CA ASN A 111 -2.95 -12.82 13.67
C ASN A 111 -2.96 -14.31 13.33
N ILE A 112 -2.19 -15.15 14.05
CA ILE A 112 -2.07 -16.56 13.71
C ILE A 112 -3.30 -17.40 14.08
N ALA A 113 -4.15 -16.90 14.99
CA ALA A 113 -5.35 -17.60 15.44
C ALA A 113 -6.56 -17.25 14.57
N THR A 114 -6.73 -15.96 14.24
CA THR A 114 -7.91 -15.48 13.49
C THR A 114 -7.63 -15.23 12.01
N GLY A 115 -6.35 -15.13 11.62
CA GLY A 115 -5.93 -14.70 10.28
C GLY A 115 -6.16 -13.22 10.02
N ASP A 116 -6.67 -12.47 11.00
CA ASP A 116 -7.00 -11.06 10.83
C ASP A 116 -5.75 -10.22 10.54
N ILE A 117 -5.88 -9.26 9.62
CA ILE A 117 -4.85 -8.25 9.42
C ILE A 117 -4.79 -7.31 10.65
N GLU A 118 -3.62 -7.22 11.28
CA GLU A 118 -3.36 -6.42 12.48
C GLU A 118 -2.48 -5.20 12.18
N ASP A 119 -1.63 -5.29 11.15
CA ASP A 119 -0.81 -4.20 10.65
C ASP A 119 -0.79 -4.21 9.12
N PHE A 120 -0.65 -3.03 8.55
CA PHE A 120 -0.76 -2.76 7.11
C PHE A 120 0.62 -2.88 6.45
N PRO A 121 0.74 -2.92 5.10
CA PRO A 121 -0.24 -2.63 4.05
C PRO A 121 -1.08 -3.84 3.59
N GLY A 122 -2.28 -3.56 3.11
CA GLY A 122 -3.25 -4.56 2.66
C GLY A 122 -4.64 -4.27 3.23
N LEU A 123 -5.68 -4.88 2.65
CA LEU A 123 -7.06 -4.68 3.11
C LEU A 123 -7.68 -5.98 3.65
N ASP A 124 -7.18 -7.12 3.16
CA ASP A 124 -7.78 -8.41 3.44
C ASP A 124 -7.01 -9.16 4.54
N SER A 125 -7.78 -9.93 5.31
CA SER A 125 -7.28 -10.93 6.25
C SER A 125 -6.98 -12.24 5.53
N LEU A 126 -6.44 -13.21 6.25
CA LEU A 126 -6.17 -14.56 5.77
C LEU A 126 -7.31 -15.52 6.18
N PRO A 127 -7.69 -16.46 5.31
CA PRO A 127 -8.44 -17.64 5.74
C PRO A 127 -7.61 -18.49 6.72
N THR A 128 -8.26 -18.96 7.79
CA THR A 128 -7.68 -19.91 8.76
C THR A 128 -8.25 -21.31 8.57
N PHE A 129 -7.45 -22.32 8.88
CA PHE A 129 -7.78 -23.73 8.74
C PHE A 129 -7.93 -24.34 10.13
N GLN A 130 -8.96 -25.17 10.32
CA GLN A 130 -9.10 -25.92 11.56
C GLN A 130 -7.96 -26.93 11.64
N VAL A 131 -7.24 -26.93 12.78
CA VAL A 131 -6.17 -27.90 13.05
C VAL A 131 -6.67 -28.93 14.05
N THR A 132 -6.58 -30.21 13.71
CA THR A 132 -6.90 -31.32 14.63
C THR A 132 -5.73 -32.29 14.75
N LEU A 133 -5.59 -32.88 15.94
CA LEU A 133 -4.56 -33.86 16.28
C LEU A 133 -5.24 -35.20 16.63
N PRO A 134 -5.34 -36.16 15.68
CA PRO A 134 -6.02 -37.43 15.91
C PRO A 134 -5.35 -38.29 17.00
N LEU A 135 -6.15 -39.08 17.71
CA LEU A 135 -5.70 -40.12 18.65
C LEU A 135 -5.94 -41.53 18.07
N PRO A 136 -5.09 -42.54 18.37
CA PRO A 136 -3.85 -42.49 19.17
C PRO A 136 -2.59 -42.22 18.30
N PRO A 137 -1.40 -42.02 18.92
CA PRO A 137 -0.15 -41.69 18.21
C PRO A 137 0.27 -42.74 17.16
N PRO A 138 1.05 -42.37 16.12
CA PRO A 138 1.71 -41.08 15.90
C PRO A 138 0.80 -39.97 15.36
N ARG A 139 0.81 -38.80 16.02
CA ARG A 139 -0.05 -37.64 15.70
C ARG A 139 0.46 -36.91 14.46
N ARG A 140 -0.33 -36.90 13.39
CA ARG A 140 -0.18 -35.96 12.28
C ARG A 140 -1.20 -34.83 12.41
N CYS A 141 -0.78 -33.60 12.15
CA CYS A 141 -1.70 -32.48 12.03
C CYS A 141 -2.64 -32.73 10.86
N ARG A 142 -3.95 -32.65 11.11
CA ARG A 142 -4.97 -32.61 10.06
C ARG A 142 -5.50 -31.20 9.94
N LEU A 143 -5.54 -30.70 8.71
CA LEU A 143 -6.09 -29.40 8.37
C LEU A 143 -7.41 -29.57 7.65
N LEU A 144 -8.41 -28.80 8.04
CA LEU A 144 -9.74 -28.79 7.44
C LEU A 144 -10.18 -27.35 7.13
N ASN A 145 -10.64 -27.11 5.89
CA ASN A 145 -11.30 -25.87 5.48
C ASN A 145 -12.10 -26.06 4.19
N THR A 146 -12.80 -25.04 3.72
CA THR A 146 -13.47 -25.06 2.41
C THR A 146 -12.48 -24.95 1.26
N PHE A 147 -12.83 -25.50 0.10
CA PHE A 147 -12.03 -25.37 -1.12
C PHE A 147 -11.85 -23.90 -1.54
N SER A 148 -12.91 -23.08 -1.42
CA SER A 148 -12.88 -21.65 -1.74
C SER A 148 -11.87 -20.88 -0.88
N ALA A 149 -11.84 -21.15 0.44
CA ALA A 149 -10.87 -20.53 1.35
C ALA A 149 -9.42 -20.86 1.00
N LEU A 150 -9.17 -22.07 0.46
CA LEU A 150 -7.85 -22.46 -0.01
C LEU A 150 -7.43 -21.72 -1.28
N GLN A 151 -8.37 -21.45 -2.20
CA GLN A 151 -8.07 -20.76 -3.46
C GLN A 151 -7.94 -19.25 -3.30
N SER A 152 -8.78 -18.59 -2.49
CA SER A 152 -8.84 -17.12 -2.45
C SER A 152 -7.57 -16.47 -1.88
N GLN A 153 -6.84 -17.16 -0.99
CA GLN A 153 -5.68 -16.65 -0.21
C GLN A 153 -5.96 -15.34 0.57
N LYS A 154 -7.21 -14.87 0.58
CA LYS A 154 -7.66 -13.62 1.16
C LYS A 154 -9.09 -13.75 1.68
N ARG A 155 -9.40 -13.02 2.74
CA ARG A 155 -10.71 -13.01 3.41
C ARG A 155 -11.03 -11.59 3.85
N SER A 156 -12.16 -11.06 3.40
CA SER A 156 -12.70 -9.83 3.97
C SER A 156 -13.25 -10.12 5.36
N LYS A 157 -13.03 -9.20 6.31
CA LYS A 157 -13.72 -9.28 7.60
C LYS A 157 -15.24 -9.11 7.38
N PRO A 158 -16.07 -9.78 8.19
CA PRO A 158 -17.50 -9.50 8.20
C PRO A 158 -17.75 -8.00 8.39
N MET A 159 -18.72 -7.46 7.65
CA MET A 159 -19.05 -6.05 7.66
C MET A 159 -20.56 -5.91 7.85
N ALA A 160 -20.94 -5.01 8.75
CA ALA A 160 -22.33 -4.62 8.92
C ALA A 160 -22.85 -3.95 7.64
N ARG A 161 -24.18 -3.93 7.50
CA ARG A 161 -24.88 -3.19 6.45
C ARG A 161 -25.61 -1.99 7.05
N CYS A 162 -25.95 -1.05 6.19
CA CYS A 162 -26.76 0.09 6.60
C CYS A 162 -28.15 -0.42 7.06
N SER A 163 -28.55 -0.08 8.29
CA SER A 163 -29.85 -0.49 8.85
C SER A 163 -30.92 0.59 8.73
N ALA A 164 -30.52 1.83 8.44
CA ALA A 164 -31.44 2.95 8.33
C ALA A 164 -32.23 2.86 7.02
N VAL A 165 -33.55 3.12 7.08
CA VAL A 165 -34.32 3.48 5.89
C VAL A 165 -33.65 4.73 5.33
N ILE A 166 -33.00 4.59 4.17
CA ILE A 166 -32.34 5.71 3.50
C ILE A 166 -33.47 6.66 3.07
N ASN A 167 -33.79 7.65 3.90
CA ASN A 167 -34.39 8.87 3.38
C ASN A 167 -33.36 9.38 2.38
N SER A 168 -33.69 9.32 1.10
CA SER A 168 -32.85 9.60 -0.07
C SER A 168 -32.42 11.07 -0.19
N SER A 169 -32.23 11.75 0.94
CA SER A 169 -31.66 13.08 1.03
C SER A 169 -30.19 13.00 0.67
N THR A 170 -29.83 13.53 -0.49
CA THR A 170 -28.42 13.71 -0.92
C THR A 170 -27.68 14.76 -0.05
N GLY A 171 -28.39 15.48 0.83
CA GLY A 171 -27.85 16.58 1.62
C GLY A 171 -27.30 16.22 3.00
N PHE A 172 -27.37 14.97 3.47
CA PHE A 172 -26.88 14.59 4.81
C PHE A 172 -26.20 13.23 4.86
N SER A 173 -25.07 13.12 5.56
CA SER A 173 -24.42 11.84 5.88
C SER A 173 -24.11 11.70 7.38
N HIS A 174 -24.15 10.48 7.91
CA HIS A 174 -23.70 10.25 9.29
C HIS A 174 -22.17 10.30 9.36
N VAL A 175 -21.49 9.72 8.38
CA VAL A 175 -20.05 9.88 8.20
C VAL A 175 -19.77 10.34 6.77
N LEU A 176 -19.18 11.52 6.64
CA LEU A 176 -18.65 12.03 5.37
C LEU A 176 -17.12 11.86 5.37
N ILE A 177 -16.58 11.23 4.34
CA ILE A 177 -15.15 10.99 4.16
C ILE A 177 -14.70 11.73 2.89
N ILE A 178 -13.75 12.65 3.02
CA ILE A 178 -13.19 13.41 1.90
C ILE A 178 -11.86 12.79 1.47
N GLY A 179 -11.80 12.28 0.25
CA GLY A 179 -10.70 11.53 -0.34
C GLY A 179 -11.06 10.05 -0.54
N SER A 180 -10.38 9.39 -1.47
CA SER A 180 -10.54 7.95 -1.79
C SER A 180 -9.23 7.15 -1.66
N GLY A 181 -8.24 7.71 -0.97
CA GLY A 181 -6.98 7.04 -0.69
C GLY A 181 -7.09 5.92 0.37
N PRO A 182 -5.98 5.28 0.73
CA PRO A 182 -5.97 4.18 1.68
C PRO A 182 -6.52 4.55 3.07
N ALA A 183 -6.28 5.79 3.53
CA ALA A 183 -6.86 6.27 4.79
C ALA A 183 -8.40 6.28 4.74
N ALA A 184 -8.96 6.82 3.66
CA ALA A 184 -10.40 6.93 3.48
C ALA A 184 -11.06 5.54 3.39
N LEU A 185 -10.52 4.68 2.53
CA LEU A 185 -11.05 3.34 2.32
C LEU A 185 -11.01 2.50 3.61
N VAL A 186 -9.89 2.51 4.33
CA VAL A 186 -9.78 1.79 5.60
C VAL A 186 -10.69 2.39 6.67
N CYS A 187 -10.90 3.70 6.70
CA CYS A 187 -11.86 4.31 7.62
C CYS A 187 -13.27 3.77 7.35
N ALA A 188 -13.71 3.77 6.09
CA ALA A 188 -15.04 3.27 5.70
C ALA A 188 -15.21 1.77 6.01
N GLU A 189 -14.24 0.94 5.61
CA GLU A 189 -14.27 -0.50 5.88
C GLU A 189 -14.23 -0.79 7.40
N THR A 190 -13.38 -0.09 8.16
CA THR A 190 -13.29 -0.29 9.62
C THR A 190 -14.62 0.06 10.30
N LEU A 191 -15.30 1.14 9.89
CA LEU A 191 -16.61 1.48 10.43
C LEU A 191 -17.60 0.31 10.24
N ARG A 192 -17.67 -0.25 9.03
CA ARG A 192 -18.54 -1.39 8.73
C ARG A 192 -18.11 -2.66 9.47
N GLN A 193 -16.81 -2.93 9.57
CA GLN A 193 -16.26 -4.09 10.29
C GLN A 193 -16.56 -4.02 11.79
N GLU A 194 -16.63 -2.81 12.35
CA GLU A 194 -16.89 -2.58 13.78
C GLU A 194 -18.37 -2.33 14.09
N GLY A 195 -19.27 -2.65 13.14
CA GLY A 195 -20.71 -2.66 13.38
C GLY A 195 -21.42 -1.32 13.18
N PHE A 196 -20.80 -0.34 12.51
CA PHE A 196 -21.50 0.92 12.17
C PHE A 196 -22.56 0.66 11.09
N THR A 197 -23.81 1.00 11.39
CA THR A 197 -24.97 0.70 10.54
C THR A 197 -25.64 1.95 9.94
N ASP A 198 -25.06 3.14 10.12
CA ASP A 198 -25.59 4.36 9.49
C ASP A 198 -24.91 4.67 8.15
N ARG A 199 -25.43 5.68 7.43
CA ARG A 199 -24.95 6.11 6.11
C ARG A 199 -23.48 6.57 6.15
N ILE A 200 -22.66 6.02 5.24
CA ILE A 200 -21.28 6.46 4.98
C ILE A 200 -21.19 6.95 3.54
N VAL A 201 -20.69 8.17 3.34
CA VAL A 201 -20.41 8.73 2.02
C VAL A 201 -18.92 9.04 1.94
N MET A 202 -18.24 8.48 0.95
CA MET A 202 -16.89 8.82 0.56
C MET A 202 -16.92 9.66 -0.72
N CYS A 203 -16.33 10.84 -0.72
CA CYS A 203 -16.25 11.71 -1.89
C CYS A 203 -14.80 11.93 -2.33
N THR A 204 -14.56 12.04 -3.63
CA THR A 204 -13.22 12.24 -4.19
C THR A 204 -13.27 13.00 -5.50
N MET A 205 -12.22 13.76 -5.79
CA MET A 205 -12.00 14.37 -7.11
C MET A 205 -11.58 13.32 -8.15
N ASP A 206 -11.12 12.15 -7.73
CA ASP A 206 -10.74 11.08 -8.65
C ASP A 206 -11.99 10.56 -9.39
N ARG A 207 -11.85 10.29 -10.68
CA ARG A 207 -12.87 9.60 -11.48
C ARG A 207 -13.00 8.10 -11.19
N HIS A 208 -11.97 7.52 -10.56
CA HIS A 208 -11.86 6.08 -10.35
C HIS A 208 -12.16 5.72 -8.89
N PRO A 209 -12.69 4.51 -8.64
CA PRO A 209 -12.73 3.93 -7.31
C PRO A 209 -11.33 3.83 -6.69
N PRO A 210 -11.20 3.75 -5.35
CA PRO A 210 -9.91 3.62 -4.68
C PRO A 210 -8.95 2.63 -5.36
N TYR A 211 -7.73 3.07 -5.62
CA TYR A 211 -6.72 2.30 -6.35
C TYR A 211 -5.33 2.39 -5.69
N ASP A 212 -4.48 1.43 -6.01
CA ASP A 212 -3.13 1.24 -5.48
C ASP A 212 -2.15 2.25 -6.10
N ARG A 213 -2.04 3.42 -5.47
CA ARG A 213 -1.15 4.50 -5.91
C ARG A 213 0.34 4.11 -5.95
N PRO A 214 0.89 3.29 -5.02
CA PRO A 214 2.27 2.79 -5.11
C PRO A 214 2.62 2.07 -6.42
N LYS A 215 1.64 1.49 -7.12
CA LYS A 215 1.88 0.84 -8.42
C LYS A 215 2.01 1.84 -9.57
N LEU A 216 1.51 3.07 -9.44
CA LEU A 216 1.55 4.06 -10.53
C LEU A 216 2.96 4.35 -11.04
N SER A 217 3.97 4.31 -10.18
CA SER A 217 5.39 4.57 -10.52
C SER A 217 6.18 3.32 -10.89
N LYS A 218 5.61 2.13 -10.67
CA LYS A 218 6.28 0.83 -10.87
C LYS A 218 5.71 0.04 -12.05
N SER A 219 4.44 0.25 -12.35
CA SER A 219 3.68 -0.43 -13.41
C SER A 219 2.93 0.61 -14.21
N LEU A 220 3.68 1.45 -14.94
CA LEU A 220 3.17 2.66 -15.60
C LEU A 220 2.03 2.42 -16.59
N GLU A 221 1.86 1.19 -17.10
CA GLU A 221 0.86 0.83 -18.11
C GLU A 221 -0.39 0.14 -17.52
N SER A 222 -0.46 -0.01 -16.20
CA SER A 222 -1.64 -0.62 -15.57
C SER A 222 -2.87 0.27 -15.75
N THR A 223 -4.02 -0.37 -16.02
CA THR A 223 -5.30 0.32 -16.09
C THR A 223 -5.83 0.62 -14.68
N ALA A 224 -6.73 1.59 -14.56
CA ALA A 224 -7.38 1.89 -13.28
C ALA A 224 -8.08 0.68 -12.66
N GLU A 225 -8.65 -0.20 -13.49
CA GLU A 225 -9.28 -1.45 -13.04
C GLU A 225 -8.26 -2.43 -12.44
N GLN A 226 -7.11 -2.62 -13.09
CA GLN A 226 -6.04 -3.49 -12.56
C GLN A 226 -5.42 -2.96 -11.26
N LEU A 227 -5.50 -1.65 -11.04
CA LEU A 227 -5.01 -0.97 -9.84
C LEU A 227 -6.05 -0.90 -8.73
N ARG A 228 -7.31 -1.23 -9.02
CA ARG A 228 -8.44 -1.05 -8.11
C ARG A 228 -8.24 -1.85 -6.82
N LEU A 229 -8.51 -1.22 -5.68
CA LEU A 229 -8.42 -1.85 -4.35
C LEU A 229 -9.70 -2.62 -4.00
N ARG A 230 -10.86 -2.02 -4.26
CA ARG A 230 -12.19 -2.61 -4.10
C ARG A 230 -13.05 -2.30 -5.32
N SER A 231 -13.86 -3.27 -5.75
CA SER A 231 -14.81 -3.05 -6.84
C SER A 231 -15.94 -2.13 -6.41
N MET A 232 -16.68 -1.55 -7.37
CA MET A 232 -17.85 -0.73 -7.05
C MET A 232 -18.94 -1.59 -6.40
N GLU A 233 -19.09 -2.82 -6.87
CA GLU A 233 -20.02 -3.80 -6.33
C GLU A 233 -19.69 -4.11 -4.86
N PHE A 234 -18.41 -4.26 -4.52
CA PHE A 234 -17.99 -4.44 -3.12
C PHE A 234 -18.40 -3.26 -2.25
N LEU A 235 -18.17 -2.02 -2.69
CA LEU A 235 -18.56 -0.84 -1.91
C LEU A 235 -20.08 -0.77 -1.74
N GLN A 236 -20.84 -1.09 -2.79
CA GLN A 236 -22.29 -1.15 -2.78
C GLN A 236 -22.82 -2.26 -1.86
N ASP A 237 -22.25 -3.46 -1.90
CA ASP A 237 -22.63 -4.62 -1.08
C ASP A 237 -22.45 -4.38 0.44
N HIS A 238 -21.66 -3.36 0.79
CA HIS A 238 -21.38 -2.93 2.16
C HIS A 238 -21.90 -1.52 2.47
N ASP A 239 -22.80 -0.99 1.63
CA ASP A 239 -23.44 0.32 1.79
C ASP A 239 -22.45 1.46 2.05
N ILE A 240 -21.33 1.47 1.32
CA ILE A 240 -20.35 2.56 1.28
C ILE A 240 -20.58 3.32 -0.02
N GLU A 241 -21.20 4.50 0.08
CA GLU A 241 -21.43 5.34 -1.09
C GLU A 241 -20.13 6.00 -1.53
N LEU A 242 -19.87 5.99 -2.84
CA LEU A 242 -18.72 6.66 -3.44
C LEU A 242 -19.18 7.71 -4.45
N PHE A 243 -18.86 8.97 -4.16
CA PHE A 243 -19.09 10.09 -5.06
C PHE A 243 -17.76 10.48 -5.71
N THR A 244 -17.56 10.06 -6.95
CA THR A 244 -16.39 10.43 -7.78
C THR A 244 -16.57 11.81 -8.41
N GLU A 245 -15.46 12.41 -8.85
CA GLU A 245 -15.45 13.73 -9.51
C GLU A 245 -16.17 14.83 -8.69
N LYS A 246 -16.07 14.73 -7.35
CA LYS A 246 -16.60 15.71 -6.40
C LYS A 246 -15.45 16.40 -5.68
N GLU A 247 -15.17 17.63 -6.08
CA GLU A 247 -14.20 18.49 -5.39
C GLU A 247 -14.88 19.23 -4.22
N VAL A 248 -14.28 19.14 -3.03
CA VAL A 248 -14.69 19.92 -1.85
C VAL A 248 -13.94 21.24 -1.83
N VAL A 249 -14.70 22.34 -1.80
CA VAL A 249 -14.15 23.71 -1.86
C VAL A 249 -14.25 24.46 -0.53
N ALA A 250 -15.13 24.04 0.38
CA ALA A 250 -15.24 24.63 1.71
C ALA A 250 -15.79 23.64 2.75
N ILE A 251 -15.41 23.87 4.02
CA ILE A 251 -15.96 23.19 5.19
C ILE A 251 -16.38 24.23 6.22
N ASP A 252 -17.62 24.13 6.68
CA ASP A 252 -18.14 24.89 7.81
C ASP A 252 -18.34 23.95 8.99
N VAL A 253 -17.46 24.07 9.99
CA VAL A 253 -17.51 23.24 11.21
C VAL A 253 -18.61 23.67 12.19
N LYS A 254 -19.14 24.90 12.08
CA LYS A 254 -20.23 25.39 12.94
C LYS A 254 -21.56 24.79 12.52
N THR A 255 -21.83 24.81 11.21
CA THR A 255 -23.04 24.20 10.63
C THR A 255 -22.85 22.71 10.28
N ARG A 256 -21.64 22.16 10.51
CA ARG A 256 -21.25 20.78 10.18
C ARG A 256 -21.61 20.41 8.75
N SER A 257 -21.14 21.22 7.80
CA SER A 257 -21.42 21.01 6.39
C SER A 257 -20.20 21.19 5.50
N VAL A 258 -20.25 20.53 4.34
CA VAL A 258 -19.25 20.58 3.28
C VAL A 258 -19.90 21.12 2.01
N THR A 259 -19.20 22.03 1.34
CA THR A 259 -19.61 22.57 0.04
C THR A 259 -18.71 22.02 -1.06
N PHE A 260 -19.33 21.50 -2.11
CA PHE A 260 -18.68 21.01 -3.31
C PHE A 260 -18.59 22.11 -4.37
N GLU A 261 -17.68 21.95 -5.34
CA GLU A 261 -17.48 22.91 -6.44
C GLU A 261 -18.75 23.15 -7.27
N ASP A 262 -19.57 22.11 -7.46
CA ASP A 262 -20.83 22.17 -8.18
C ASP A 262 -21.98 22.84 -7.41
N GLY A 263 -21.71 23.36 -6.22
CA GLY A 263 -22.67 24.02 -5.34
C GLY A 263 -23.48 23.07 -4.46
N LEU A 264 -23.32 21.74 -4.60
CA LEU A 264 -23.92 20.79 -3.67
C LEU A 264 -23.40 21.08 -2.25
N ARG A 265 -24.31 21.01 -1.28
CA ARG A 265 -23.99 21.08 0.14
C ARG A 265 -24.40 19.79 0.83
N MET A 266 -23.50 19.23 1.64
CA MET A 266 -23.76 18.04 2.43
C MET A 266 -23.44 18.29 3.90
N GLU A 267 -24.44 18.13 4.75
CA GLU A 267 -24.31 18.10 6.20
C GLU A 267 -23.74 16.76 6.67
N TYR A 268 -23.03 16.78 7.80
CA TYR A 268 -22.44 15.58 8.38
C TYR A 268 -22.61 15.51 9.90
N ARG A 269 -22.71 14.30 10.44
CA ARG A 269 -22.54 14.07 11.89
C ARG A 269 -21.07 13.93 12.28
N LYS A 270 -20.29 13.19 11.49
CA LYS A 270 -18.83 13.04 11.62
C LYS A 270 -18.17 13.25 10.26
N LEU A 271 -16.99 13.85 10.27
CA LEU A 271 -16.21 14.15 9.07
C LEU A 271 -14.81 13.55 9.18
N PHE A 272 -14.34 12.89 8.13
CA PHE A 272 -12.95 12.45 7.99
C PHE A 272 -12.28 13.10 6.79
N ILE A 273 -11.22 13.87 7.02
CA ILE A 273 -10.44 14.52 5.96
C ILE A 273 -9.21 13.67 5.62
N ALA A 274 -9.24 13.04 4.45
CA ALA A 274 -8.21 12.14 3.94
C ALA A 274 -7.75 12.54 2.53
N THR A 275 -7.62 13.85 2.29
CA THR A 275 -7.29 14.43 0.97
C THR A 275 -5.85 14.23 0.53
N GLY A 276 -5.01 13.67 1.40
CA GLY A 276 -3.62 13.35 1.08
C GLY A 276 -2.77 14.58 0.76
N SER A 277 -1.96 14.47 -0.30
CA SER A 277 -1.03 15.51 -0.73
C SER A 277 -1.15 15.79 -2.22
N LYS A 278 -0.71 16.98 -2.64
CA LYS A 278 -0.60 17.40 -4.03
C LYS A 278 0.84 17.76 -4.37
N PRO A 279 1.24 17.76 -5.65
CA PRO A 279 2.59 18.12 -6.04
C PRO A 279 3.00 19.49 -5.51
N LYS A 280 4.24 19.60 -5.03
CA LYS A 280 4.77 20.87 -4.54
C LYS A 280 4.83 21.87 -5.71
N PRO A 281 4.24 23.07 -5.58
CA PRO A 281 4.38 24.10 -6.59
C PRO A 281 5.86 24.42 -6.85
N MET A 282 6.23 24.52 -8.12
CA MET A 282 7.58 24.91 -8.54
C MET A 282 7.53 26.16 -9.42
N THR A 283 8.64 26.89 -9.43
CA THR A 283 8.85 28.07 -10.28
C THR A 283 9.85 27.72 -11.37
N TYR A 284 9.40 27.75 -12.61
CA TYR A 284 10.18 27.57 -13.83
C TYR A 284 9.39 28.20 -15.00
N LYS A 285 10.09 28.55 -16.09
CA LYS A 285 9.46 29.09 -17.31
C LYS A 285 8.90 27.96 -18.19
N GLY A 286 7.88 28.25 -19.01
CA GLY A 286 7.25 27.27 -19.91
C GLY A 286 6.28 26.31 -19.21
N LYS A 287 5.49 26.80 -18.25
CA LYS A 287 4.50 25.99 -17.51
C LYS A 287 3.34 25.48 -18.36
N ASP A 288 3.11 26.12 -19.50
CA ASP A 288 2.11 25.81 -20.51
C ASP A 288 2.55 24.72 -21.50
N VAL A 289 3.83 24.33 -21.47
CA VAL A 289 4.37 23.25 -22.32
C VAL A 289 3.77 21.90 -21.92
N ARG A 290 3.21 21.19 -22.90
CA ARG A 290 2.63 19.85 -22.72
C ARG A 290 3.71 18.76 -22.63
N ASN A 291 3.30 17.54 -22.27
CA ASN A 291 4.16 16.38 -21.98
C ASN A 291 5.01 16.54 -20.71
N VAL A 292 4.56 17.39 -19.78
CA VAL A 292 5.11 17.53 -18.44
C VAL A 292 4.10 17.01 -17.44
N PHE A 293 4.47 16.01 -16.64
CA PHE A 293 3.55 15.28 -15.77
C PHE A 293 3.96 15.36 -14.31
N HIS A 294 2.94 15.41 -13.45
CA HIS A 294 3.05 14.99 -12.06
C HIS A 294 2.30 13.68 -11.93
N LEU A 295 2.99 12.62 -11.50
CA LEU A 295 2.39 11.29 -11.46
C LEU A 295 1.37 11.18 -10.31
N GLN A 296 0.07 11.30 -10.62
CA GLN A 296 -0.99 11.23 -9.61
C GLN A 296 -2.08 10.21 -9.96
N THR A 297 -2.34 10.01 -11.24
CA THR A 297 -3.42 9.15 -11.76
C THR A 297 -2.87 8.02 -12.63
N PRO A 298 -3.68 6.95 -12.87
CA PRO A 298 -3.34 5.92 -13.87
C PRO A 298 -3.06 6.52 -15.26
N GLU A 299 -3.79 7.56 -15.65
CA GLU A 299 -3.64 8.17 -16.97
C GLU A 299 -2.39 9.02 -17.12
N ASP A 300 -1.92 9.66 -16.03
CA ASP A 300 -0.59 10.26 -16.01
C ASP A 300 0.47 9.19 -16.28
N ALA A 301 0.40 8.06 -15.56
CA ALA A 301 1.35 6.96 -15.68
C ALA A 301 1.36 6.38 -17.10
N ASN A 302 0.18 6.07 -17.64
CA ASN A 302 0.04 5.51 -18.98
C ASN A 302 0.52 6.50 -20.06
N SER A 303 0.26 7.79 -19.88
CA SER A 303 0.73 8.83 -20.80
C SER A 303 2.23 8.99 -20.77
N VAL A 304 2.85 8.96 -19.59
CA VAL A 304 4.31 8.95 -19.43
C VAL A 304 4.91 7.75 -20.15
N ALA A 305 4.40 6.54 -19.93
CA ALA A 305 4.90 5.32 -20.59
C ALA A 305 4.81 5.41 -22.12
N ARG A 306 3.65 5.84 -22.64
CA ARG A 306 3.41 5.98 -24.08
C ARG A 306 4.32 7.01 -24.74
N LEU A 307 4.47 8.18 -24.13
CA LEU A 307 5.25 9.29 -24.69
C LEU A 307 6.77 9.07 -24.56
N ALA A 308 7.19 8.32 -23.54
CA ALA A 308 8.61 7.98 -23.33
C ALA A 308 9.12 6.93 -24.33
N ASN A 309 8.25 6.10 -24.91
CA ASN A 309 8.64 4.97 -25.76
C ASN A 309 9.53 5.41 -26.94
N ASN A 310 10.77 4.93 -26.98
CA ASN A 310 11.82 5.33 -27.94
C ASN A 310 12.10 6.85 -28.00
N LYS A 311 11.88 7.58 -26.89
CA LYS A 311 12.06 9.03 -26.77
C LYS A 311 12.92 9.43 -25.58
N ASN A 312 13.24 10.72 -25.45
CA ASN A 312 14.05 11.23 -24.35
C ASN A 312 13.15 11.59 -23.16
N ALA A 313 13.36 10.93 -22.02
CA ALA A 313 12.64 11.20 -20.78
C ALA A 313 13.53 11.97 -19.80
N VAL A 314 12.98 13.04 -19.22
CA VAL A 314 13.62 13.80 -18.13
C VAL A 314 12.80 13.67 -16.85
N ILE A 315 13.47 13.38 -15.74
CA ILE A 315 12.87 13.30 -14.42
C ILE A 315 13.44 14.42 -13.56
N VAL A 316 12.57 15.24 -12.98
CA VAL A 316 12.95 16.30 -12.05
C VAL A 316 12.67 15.83 -10.63
N GLY A 317 13.73 15.54 -9.88
CA GLY A 317 13.69 15.11 -8.49
C GLY A 317 14.18 13.68 -8.27
N THR A 318 14.97 13.51 -7.22
CA THR A 318 15.60 12.24 -6.81
C THR A 318 14.89 11.62 -5.60
N SER A 319 13.57 11.74 -5.56
CA SER A 319 12.68 11.11 -4.56
C SER A 319 12.25 9.70 -5.02
N PHE A 320 11.53 8.95 -4.17
CA PHE A 320 11.19 7.55 -4.46
C PHE A 320 10.37 7.43 -5.75
N VAL A 321 9.34 8.27 -5.90
CA VAL A 321 8.49 8.27 -7.10
C VAL A 321 9.30 8.61 -8.35
N GLY A 322 10.13 9.66 -8.31
CA GLY A 322 10.93 10.07 -9.47
C GLY A 322 11.90 8.98 -9.92
N MET A 323 12.61 8.37 -8.96
CA MET A 323 13.57 7.32 -9.26
C MET A 323 12.90 6.00 -9.68
N GLU A 324 11.71 5.66 -9.15
CA GLU A 324 10.93 4.52 -9.62
C GLU A 324 10.48 4.70 -11.07
N VAL A 325 9.99 5.90 -11.43
CA VAL A 325 9.64 6.23 -12.82
C VAL A 325 10.87 6.15 -13.73
N ALA A 326 12.01 6.70 -13.30
CA ALA A 326 13.26 6.61 -14.06
C ALA A 326 13.64 5.14 -14.34
N ALA A 327 13.54 4.27 -13.33
CA ALA A 327 13.80 2.84 -13.50
C ALA A 327 12.79 2.18 -14.46
N ALA A 328 11.49 2.46 -14.29
CA ALA A 328 10.43 1.87 -15.12
C ALA A 328 10.48 2.30 -16.60
N LEU A 329 11.12 3.43 -16.90
CA LEU A 329 11.28 3.94 -18.25
C LEU A 329 12.58 3.49 -18.94
N THR A 330 13.54 2.95 -18.20
CA THR A 330 14.89 2.67 -18.75
C THR A 330 14.86 1.69 -19.93
N ASP A 331 14.01 0.66 -19.89
CA ASP A 331 13.91 -0.34 -20.97
C ASP A 331 13.07 0.12 -22.17
N LYS A 332 12.38 1.27 -22.04
CA LYS A 332 11.41 1.76 -23.03
C LYS A 332 11.84 3.06 -23.70
N ALA A 333 12.49 3.94 -22.95
CA ALA A 333 12.93 5.23 -23.43
C ALA A 333 14.24 5.13 -24.21
N HIS A 334 14.44 6.03 -25.18
CA HIS A 334 15.73 6.16 -25.85
C HIS A 334 16.81 6.65 -24.88
N SER A 335 16.46 7.57 -23.98
CA SER A 335 17.32 8.02 -22.90
C SER A 335 16.52 8.46 -21.68
N VAL A 336 17.11 8.30 -20.49
CA VAL A 336 16.55 8.76 -19.22
C VAL A 336 17.58 9.66 -18.53
N SER A 337 17.18 10.89 -18.23
CA SER A 337 17.98 11.86 -17.47
C SER A 337 17.28 12.23 -16.17
N VAL A 338 18.01 12.28 -15.05
CA VAL A 338 17.48 12.64 -13.74
C VAL A 338 18.17 13.89 -13.21
N ILE A 339 17.39 14.88 -12.81
CA ILE A 339 17.86 16.14 -12.24
C ILE A 339 17.64 16.10 -10.72
N GLY A 340 18.67 16.39 -9.95
CA GLY A 340 18.63 16.38 -8.49
C GLY A 340 19.31 17.61 -7.89
N ILE A 341 18.73 18.14 -6.82
CA ILE A 341 19.32 19.27 -6.07
C ILE A 341 20.35 18.82 -5.03
N GLU A 342 20.31 17.55 -4.65
CA GLU A 342 21.23 16.94 -3.69
C GLU A 342 22.48 16.39 -4.39
N THR A 343 23.47 15.95 -3.61
CA THR A 343 24.67 15.27 -4.14
C THR A 343 24.38 13.83 -4.58
N VAL A 344 23.42 13.16 -3.96
CA VAL A 344 23.03 11.77 -4.25
C VAL A 344 21.52 11.60 -4.07
N PRO A 345 20.88 10.62 -4.75
CA PRO A 345 19.48 10.31 -4.52
C PRO A 345 19.26 9.87 -3.08
N PHE A 346 18.06 10.12 -2.56
CA PHE A 346 17.65 9.70 -1.21
C PHE A 346 18.48 10.21 -0.05
N LYS A 347 19.39 11.18 -0.22
CA LYS A 347 20.33 11.62 0.83
C LYS A 347 19.66 11.81 2.20
N LYS A 348 18.53 12.51 2.25
CA LYS A 348 17.78 12.76 3.49
C LYS A 348 17.15 11.49 4.08
N ALA A 349 16.68 10.56 3.25
CA ALA A 349 15.94 9.38 3.69
C ALA A 349 16.83 8.18 4.00
N LEU A 350 17.91 8.00 3.22
CA LEU A 350 18.75 6.81 3.24
C LEU A 350 20.24 7.09 3.51
N GLY A 351 20.64 8.35 3.59
CA GLY A 351 22.04 8.74 3.80
C GLY A 351 22.91 8.62 2.54
N GLU A 352 24.12 9.14 2.65
CA GLU A 352 25.01 9.28 1.50
C GLU A 352 25.54 7.94 0.98
N LYS A 353 25.93 7.02 1.87
CA LYS A 353 26.47 5.70 1.50
C LYS A 353 25.49 4.90 0.63
N VAL A 354 24.25 4.76 1.10
CA VAL A 354 23.17 4.06 0.37
C VAL A 354 22.76 4.82 -0.89
N GLY A 355 22.68 6.15 -0.81
CA GLY A 355 22.38 7.00 -1.98
C GLY A 355 23.38 6.82 -3.12
N LYS A 356 24.70 6.74 -2.82
CA LYS A 356 25.76 6.47 -3.80
C LYS A 356 25.61 5.10 -4.46
N ALA A 357 25.37 4.06 -3.67
CA ALA A 357 25.18 2.70 -4.18
C ALA A 357 23.99 2.61 -5.13
N ILE A 358 22.86 3.25 -4.78
CA ILE A 358 21.69 3.32 -5.65
C ILE A 358 21.96 4.18 -6.89
N MET A 359 22.66 5.31 -6.77
CA MET A 359 23.03 6.12 -7.94
C MET A 359 23.84 5.31 -8.95
N LYS A 360 24.84 4.56 -8.49
CA LYS A 360 25.65 3.65 -9.32
C LYS A 360 24.80 2.59 -10.02
N LEU A 361 23.81 2.02 -9.33
CA LEU A 361 22.84 1.10 -9.95
C LEU A 361 22.12 1.75 -11.14
N PHE A 362 21.66 2.99 -10.99
CA PHE A 362 20.97 3.72 -12.06
C PHE A 362 21.92 4.07 -13.23
N GLU A 363 23.16 4.46 -12.93
CA GLU A 363 24.18 4.77 -13.95
C GLU A 363 24.57 3.53 -14.78
N VAL A 364 24.73 2.36 -14.13
CA VAL A 364 24.94 1.07 -14.82
C VAL A 364 23.75 0.73 -15.74
N ASN A 365 22.55 1.13 -15.34
CA ASN A 365 21.33 1.05 -16.15
C ASN A 365 21.16 2.27 -17.08
N ARG A 366 22.26 2.96 -17.42
CA ARG A 366 22.34 4.03 -18.44
C ARG A 366 21.52 5.29 -18.14
N VAL A 367 21.08 5.48 -16.89
CA VAL A 367 20.46 6.73 -16.46
C VAL A 367 21.53 7.80 -16.26
N LYS A 368 21.30 8.99 -16.81
CA LYS A 368 22.23 10.13 -16.69
C LYS A 368 21.79 11.06 -15.57
N PHE A 369 22.64 11.29 -14.59
CA PHE A 369 22.35 12.22 -13.50
C PHE A 369 22.90 13.63 -13.76
N TYR A 370 22.12 14.61 -13.33
CA TYR A 370 22.45 16.03 -13.30
C TYR A 370 22.20 16.51 -11.88
N MET A 371 23.14 16.17 -10.99
CA MET A 371 23.08 16.47 -9.55
C MET A 371 23.50 17.91 -9.28
N LEU A 372 23.17 18.41 -8.08
CA LEU A 372 23.38 19.81 -7.68
C LEU A 372 22.84 20.81 -8.72
N ASN A 373 21.72 20.47 -9.35
CA ASN A 373 21.10 21.22 -10.42
C ASN A 373 19.59 21.33 -10.23
N GLU A 374 19.03 22.37 -10.81
CA GLU A 374 17.60 22.67 -10.75
C GLU A 374 17.05 22.95 -12.14
N LEU A 375 15.76 22.69 -12.31
CA LEU A 375 14.99 23.11 -13.47
C LEU A 375 14.93 24.65 -13.54
N SER A 376 15.21 25.22 -14.71
CA SER A 376 15.04 26.64 -14.99
C SER A 376 13.86 26.90 -15.94
N GLU A 377 13.81 26.16 -17.05
CA GLU A 377 12.85 26.41 -18.13
C GLU A 377 12.54 25.13 -18.91
N MET A 378 11.28 25.02 -19.33
CA MET A 378 10.79 24.03 -20.30
C MET A 378 10.59 24.73 -21.64
N ILE A 379 11.23 24.22 -22.70
CA ILE A 379 11.09 24.78 -24.05
C ILE A 379 10.30 23.78 -24.88
N GLY A 380 9.24 24.29 -25.53
CA GLY A 380 8.38 23.51 -26.39
C GLY A 380 8.41 23.96 -27.86
N HIS A 381 8.11 23.03 -28.75
CA HIS A 381 7.83 23.29 -30.16
C HIS A 381 6.39 22.87 -30.47
N HIS A 382 5.59 23.74 -31.08
CA HIS A 382 4.13 23.56 -31.20
C HIS A 382 3.44 23.19 -29.87
N GLY A 383 3.91 23.79 -28.77
CA GLY A 383 3.42 23.55 -27.41
C GLY A 383 3.72 22.16 -26.83
N GLN A 384 4.60 21.37 -27.44
CA GLN A 384 5.06 20.08 -26.90
C GLN A 384 6.52 20.18 -26.45
N LEU A 385 6.84 19.57 -25.31
CA LEU A 385 8.20 19.56 -24.76
C LEU A 385 9.24 19.09 -25.80
N LYS A 386 10.34 19.84 -25.89
CA LYS A 386 11.53 19.47 -26.67
C LYS A 386 12.82 19.58 -25.88
N GLU A 387 12.90 20.54 -24.97
CA GLU A 387 14.10 20.77 -24.19
C GLU A 387 13.78 21.15 -22.74
N VAL A 388 14.68 20.74 -21.84
CA VAL A 388 14.71 21.11 -20.43
C VAL A 388 16.01 21.87 -20.18
N VAL A 389 15.89 23.13 -19.76
CA VAL A 389 17.04 23.98 -19.43
C VAL A 389 17.26 23.97 -17.92
N LEU A 390 18.48 23.66 -17.51
CA LEU A 390 18.90 23.67 -16.11
C LEU A 390 19.38 25.07 -15.72
N LYS A 391 19.36 25.38 -14.42
CA LYS A 391 19.94 26.64 -13.89
C LYS A 391 21.43 26.80 -14.20
N SER A 392 22.16 25.71 -14.45
CA SER A 392 23.55 25.77 -14.91
C SER A 392 23.71 26.23 -16.38
N GLY A 393 22.61 26.46 -17.11
CA GLY A 393 22.61 26.75 -18.54
C GLY A 393 22.67 25.50 -19.43
N LYS A 394 22.80 24.29 -18.86
CA LYS A 394 22.80 23.06 -19.65
C LYS A 394 21.40 22.76 -20.20
N VAL A 395 21.34 22.35 -21.46
CA VAL A 395 20.09 22.02 -22.16
C VAL A 395 20.02 20.52 -22.42
N LEU A 396 18.91 19.90 -22.02
CA LEU A 396 18.64 18.47 -22.21
C LEU A 396 17.52 18.30 -23.24
N ARG A 397 17.70 17.40 -24.21
CA ARG A 397 16.59 16.98 -25.07
C ARG A 397 15.57 16.20 -24.25
N ALA A 398 14.29 16.53 -24.39
CA ALA A 398 13.21 15.91 -23.65
C ALA A 398 11.92 15.91 -24.48
N ASP A 399 11.31 14.75 -24.65
CA ASP A 399 9.99 14.63 -25.28
C ASP A 399 8.89 14.45 -24.21
N VAL A 400 9.29 13.97 -23.03
CA VAL A 400 8.45 13.83 -21.83
C VAL A 400 9.25 14.20 -20.58
N CYS A 401 8.60 14.90 -19.65
CA CYS A 401 9.16 15.22 -18.34
C CYS A 401 8.24 14.77 -17.22
N VAL A 402 8.80 14.20 -16.15
CA VAL A 402 8.07 13.88 -14.92
C VAL A 402 8.66 14.65 -13.74
N ILE A 403 7.82 15.39 -13.02
CA ILE A 403 8.22 16.17 -11.87
C ILE A 403 7.86 15.43 -10.58
N GLY A 404 8.88 14.89 -9.93
CA GLY A 404 8.83 14.19 -8.63
C GLY A 404 9.56 14.96 -7.52
N ALA A 405 9.39 16.28 -7.46
CA ALA A 405 10.12 17.20 -6.57
C ALA A 405 9.47 17.41 -5.18
N GLY A 406 8.70 16.43 -4.71
CA GLY A 406 7.99 16.46 -3.43
C GLY A 406 6.54 16.93 -3.51
N SER A 407 5.86 16.91 -2.37
CA SER A 407 4.44 17.22 -2.24
C SER A 407 4.16 18.16 -1.06
N VAL A 408 2.97 18.72 -1.04
CA VAL A 408 2.40 19.55 0.04
C VAL A 408 1.01 19.02 0.41
N PRO A 409 0.53 19.17 1.64
CA PRO A 409 -0.80 18.70 2.03
C PRO A 409 -1.91 19.38 1.21
N ALA A 410 -2.93 18.62 0.84
CA ALA A 410 -4.07 19.12 0.06
C ALA A 410 -5.12 19.76 0.98
N THR A 411 -4.81 20.95 1.50
CA THR A 411 -5.59 21.66 2.54
C THR A 411 -6.08 23.05 2.14
N GLY A 412 -6.02 23.39 0.85
CA GLY A 412 -6.34 24.74 0.35
C GLY A 412 -7.75 25.23 0.74
N PHE A 413 -8.73 24.32 0.75
CA PHE A 413 -10.13 24.59 1.09
C PHE A 413 -10.38 24.78 2.60
N LEU A 414 -9.37 24.58 3.46
CA LEU A 414 -9.49 24.69 4.91
C LEU A 414 -9.12 26.06 5.49
N LYS A 415 -8.65 27.00 4.67
CA LYS A 415 -8.15 28.31 5.15
C LYS A 415 -9.13 29.07 6.05
N GLN A 416 -10.43 28.90 5.81
CA GLN A 416 -11.51 29.59 6.55
C GLN A 416 -12.37 28.63 7.38
N SER A 417 -12.00 27.35 7.49
CA SER A 417 -12.83 26.35 8.18
C SER A 417 -12.72 26.38 9.70
N GLY A 418 -11.69 27.05 10.25
CA GLY A 418 -11.36 27.02 11.67
C GLY A 418 -10.61 25.76 12.11
N ILE A 419 -10.28 24.84 11.19
CA ILE A 419 -9.46 23.66 11.48
C ILE A 419 -7.98 24.08 11.56
N HIS A 420 -7.32 23.71 12.64
CA HIS A 420 -5.92 24.08 12.90
C HIS A 420 -4.95 23.33 11.96
N MET A 421 -4.09 24.10 11.30
CA MET A 421 -3.00 23.61 10.47
C MET A 421 -1.66 24.13 10.99
N ASP A 422 -0.59 23.36 10.80
CA ASP A 422 0.76 23.85 11.08
C ASP A 422 1.24 24.85 10.02
N SER A 423 2.44 25.42 10.21
CA SER A 423 3.01 26.40 9.28
C SER A 423 3.30 25.85 7.87
N LYS A 424 3.25 24.53 7.69
CA LYS A 424 3.44 23.84 6.41
C LYS A 424 2.11 23.43 5.78
N GLY A 425 0.99 23.72 6.45
CA GLY A 425 -0.37 23.44 5.98
C GLY A 425 -0.88 22.05 6.33
N PHE A 426 -0.19 21.27 7.17
CA PHE A 426 -0.68 19.95 7.62
C PHE A 426 -1.75 20.12 8.69
N ILE A 427 -2.83 19.34 8.60
CA ILE A 427 -3.89 19.33 9.62
C ILE A 427 -3.30 18.76 10.91
N THR A 428 -3.42 19.50 12.01
CA THR A 428 -2.95 19.02 13.32
C THR A 428 -4.00 18.12 13.94
N VAL A 429 -3.59 16.90 14.30
CA VAL A 429 -4.46 15.93 15.00
C VAL A 429 -3.85 15.47 16.32
N ASN A 430 -4.71 14.99 17.22
CA ASN A 430 -4.28 14.27 18.42
C ASN A 430 -3.98 12.79 18.13
N LYS A 431 -3.69 11.98 19.16
CA LYS A 431 -3.36 10.55 19.01
C LYS A 431 -4.50 9.68 18.46
N MET A 432 -5.74 10.18 18.54
CA MET A 432 -6.98 9.53 18.09
C MET A 432 -7.43 10.08 16.73
N MET A 433 -6.55 10.79 16.02
CA MET A 433 -6.81 11.39 14.71
C MET A 433 -7.90 12.48 14.71
N GLN A 434 -8.24 13.04 15.88
CA GLN A 434 -9.20 14.15 16.00
C GLN A 434 -8.50 15.49 15.74
N THR A 435 -9.19 16.39 15.05
CA THR A 435 -8.79 17.79 14.90
C THR A 435 -9.22 18.62 16.12
N ASN A 436 -9.07 19.95 16.06
CA ASN A 436 -9.60 20.86 17.08
C ASN A 436 -11.13 21.03 17.00
N ALA A 437 -11.78 20.65 15.90
CA ALA A 437 -13.23 20.76 15.73
C ALA A 437 -13.92 19.46 16.13
N ASP A 438 -14.97 19.55 16.98
CA ASP A 438 -15.72 18.39 17.42
C ASP A 438 -16.35 17.64 16.24
N GLY A 439 -16.22 16.32 16.24
CA GLY A 439 -16.71 15.46 15.17
C GLY A 439 -15.88 15.47 13.88
N VAL A 440 -14.77 16.21 13.83
CA VAL A 440 -13.89 16.28 12.66
C VAL A 440 -12.56 15.59 12.92
N PHE A 441 -12.22 14.65 12.04
CA PHE A 441 -11.04 13.80 12.06
C PHE A 441 -10.24 14.00 10.78
N ALA A 442 -8.96 13.65 10.79
CA ALA A 442 -8.12 13.67 9.59
C ALA A 442 -7.06 12.57 9.60
N GLY A 443 -6.64 12.11 8.42
CA GLY A 443 -5.68 11.01 8.31
C GLY A 443 -5.03 10.88 6.93
N GLY A 444 -4.05 9.99 6.80
CA GLY A 444 -3.19 9.91 5.61
C GLY A 444 -2.12 11.00 5.55
N ASP A 445 -1.68 11.35 4.34
CA ASP A 445 -0.54 12.27 4.13
C ASP A 445 -0.83 13.73 4.56
N VAL A 446 -2.11 14.08 4.75
CA VAL A 446 -2.56 15.46 5.01
C VAL A 446 -2.30 15.93 6.45
N VAL A 447 -1.96 15.00 7.37
CA VAL A 447 -1.86 15.30 8.80
C VAL A 447 -0.44 15.42 9.32
N ILE A 448 -0.31 16.20 10.40
CA ILE A 448 0.80 16.10 11.35
C ILE A 448 0.24 15.57 12.68
N PHE A 449 0.84 14.50 13.20
CA PHE A 449 0.31 13.74 14.34
C PHE A 449 1.41 13.44 15.37
N PRO A 450 1.07 13.32 16.67
CA PRO A 450 2.02 12.89 17.70
C PRO A 450 2.40 11.42 17.49
N PHE A 451 3.70 11.12 17.38
CA PHE A 451 4.20 9.76 17.19
C PHE A 451 4.83 9.22 18.48
N PRO A 452 4.19 8.26 19.19
CA PRO A 452 4.65 7.80 20.49
C PRO A 452 6.10 7.29 20.54
N PRO A 453 6.60 6.51 19.55
CA PRO A 453 8.00 6.06 19.52
C PRO A 453 9.04 7.20 19.44
N ARG A 454 8.62 8.45 19.23
CA ARG A 454 9.47 9.65 19.28
C ARG A 454 9.02 10.62 20.37
N ASN A 455 8.65 10.11 21.53
CA ASN A 455 8.17 10.90 22.69
C ASN A 455 7.02 11.85 22.32
N ASN A 456 6.08 11.35 21.51
CA ASN A 456 4.94 12.11 20.99
C ASN A 456 5.31 13.36 20.18
N LYS A 457 6.53 13.45 19.64
CA LYS A 457 6.88 14.49 18.66
C LYS A 457 5.88 14.46 17.52
N LYS A 458 5.39 15.64 17.13
CA LYS A 458 4.53 15.81 15.96
C LYS A 458 5.34 15.56 14.69
N VAL A 459 4.89 14.62 13.87
CA VAL A 459 5.55 14.20 12.63
C VAL A 459 4.54 14.03 11.51
N ASN A 460 5.04 14.03 10.28
CA ASN A 460 4.31 13.61 9.09
C ASN A 460 5.08 12.44 8.48
N ILE A 461 4.38 11.33 8.22
CA ILE A 461 4.96 10.09 7.68
C ILE A 461 4.09 9.66 6.48
N PRO A 462 4.43 10.10 5.25
CA PRO A 462 3.63 9.84 4.05
C PRO A 462 3.91 8.43 3.52
N HIS A 463 3.55 7.43 4.32
CA HIS A 463 3.66 6.02 3.96
C HIS A 463 2.27 5.44 3.72
N TRP A 464 2.18 4.59 2.70
CA TRP A 464 0.96 3.87 2.37
C TRP A 464 0.39 3.14 3.59
N GLN A 465 1.25 2.43 4.33
CA GLN A 465 0.93 1.71 5.56
C GLN A 465 0.39 2.66 6.65
N MET A 466 1.06 3.79 6.91
CA MET A 466 0.61 4.77 7.91
C MET A 466 -0.76 5.37 7.58
N ALA A 467 -1.07 5.59 6.31
CA ALA A 467 -2.37 6.08 5.91
C ALA A 467 -3.51 5.11 6.27
N HIS A 468 -3.32 3.79 6.09
CA HIS A 468 -4.28 2.78 6.54
C HIS A 468 -4.48 2.85 8.06
N VAL A 469 -3.37 2.96 8.81
CA VAL A 469 -3.41 3.05 10.27
C VAL A 469 -4.19 4.28 10.73
N HIS A 470 -3.97 5.44 10.11
CA HIS A 470 -4.74 6.66 10.41
C HIS A 470 -6.23 6.44 10.16
N GLY A 471 -6.61 5.80 9.05
CA GLY A 471 -8.01 5.47 8.74
C GLY A 471 -8.65 4.57 9.79
N ARG A 472 -7.96 3.49 10.20
CA ARG A 472 -8.45 2.57 11.24
C ARG A 472 -8.63 3.26 12.58
N VAL A 473 -7.65 4.06 13.01
CA VAL A 473 -7.69 4.80 14.29
C VAL A 473 -8.83 5.82 14.29
N ALA A 474 -9.01 6.56 13.19
CA ALA A 474 -10.09 7.53 13.06
C ALA A 474 -11.47 6.85 13.16
N ALA A 475 -11.70 5.75 12.44
CA ALA A 475 -12.94 4.99 12.49
C ALA A 475 -13.29 4.50 13.91
N LEU A 476 -12.33 3.86 14.60
CA LEU A 476 -12.52 3.41 15.98
C LEU A 476 -12.83 4.58 16.93
N SER A 477 -12.17 5.72 16.71
CA SER A 477 -12.40 6.92 17.52
C SER A 477 -13.75 7.57 17.25
N MET A 478 -14.25 7.53 16.01
CA MET A 478 -15.62 7.95 15.66
C MET A 478 -16.68 7.11 16.38
N MET A 479 -16.39 5.83 16.62
CA MET A 479 -17.22 4.86 17.35
C MET A 479 -17.06 4.93 18.87
N GLY A 480 -16.31 5.90 19.40
CA GLY A 480 -16.04 6.03 20.84
C GLY A 480 -15.06 5.01 21.41
N ARG A 481 -14.37 4.23 20.56
CA ARG A 481 -13.36 3.23 20.94
C ARG A 481 -11.96 3.79 20.72
N ALA A 482 -11.56 4.74 21.57
CA ALA A 482 -10.28 5.42 21.44
C ALA A 482 -9.10 4.41 21.42
N THR A 483 -8.31 4.45 20.35
CA THR A 483 -7.05 3.70 20.23
C THR A 483 -5.94 4.63 19.76
N GLU A 484 -4.72 4.38 20.25
CA GLU A 484 -3.53 5.06 19.75
C GLU A 484 -2.89 4.28 18.60
N ILE A 485 -2.03 4.95 17.83
CA ILE A 485 -1.19 4.32 16.80
C ILE A 485 -0.18 3.38 17.47
N LYS A 486 -0.30 2.09 17.17
CA LYS A 486 0.62 1.02 17.60
C LYS A 486 1.17 0.30 16.38
N THR A 487 2.16 0.91 15.72
CA THR A 487 2.82 0.34 14.55
C THR A 487 4.24 0.88 14.42
N VAL A 488 5.08 0.16 13.70
CA VAL A 488 6.38 0.64 13.22
C VAL A 488 6.20 1.07 11.77
N PRO A 489 6.47 2.33 11.40
CA PRO A 489 6.33 2.78 10.02
C PRO A 489 7.14 1.90 9.08
N TYR A 490 6.51 1.46 7.99
CA TYR A 490 7.11 0.54 7.03
C TYR A 490 6.85 1.02 5.60
N PHE A 491 7.86 0.97 4.75
CA PHE A 491 7.70 1.21 3.31
C PHE A 491 8.66 0.37 2.46
N TRP A 492 8.44 0.40 1.15
CA TRP A 492 9.29 -0.23 0.16
C TRP A 492 9.42 0.65 -1.08
N SER A 493 10.48 0.45 -1.85
CA SER A 493 10.61 1.00 -3.19
C SER A 493 11.30 -0.03 -4.08
N ALA A 494 10.83 -0.16 -5.32
CA ALA A 494 11.28 -1.19 -6.26
C ALA A 494 11.83 -0.57 -7.55
N MET A 495 13.04 -0.96 -7.92
CA MET A 495 13.81 -0.39 -9.04
C MET A 495 14.66 -1.49 -9.66
N PHE A 496 14.59 -1.66 -10.98
CA PHE A 496 15.41 -2.66 -11.71
C PHE A 496 15.30 -4.09 -11.11
N GLY A 497 14.10 -4.49 -10.68
CA GLY A 497 13.87 -5.79 -10.03
C GLY A 497 14.46 -5.94 -8.62
N LYS A 498 15.12 -4.90 -8.09
CA LYS A 498 15.62 -4.84 -6.70
C LYS A 498 14.65 -4.04 -5.85
N THR A 499 14.53 -4.42 -4.58
CA THR A 499 13.62 -3.76 -3.64
C THR A 499 14.38 -3.30 -2.42
N ILE A 500 14.28 -2.01 -2.12
CA ILE A 500 14.64 -1.51 -0.80
C ILE A 500 13.43 -1.61 0.11
N ARG A 501 13.64 -2.13 1.32
CA ARG A 501 12.63 -2.20 2.38
C ARG A 501 13.10 -1.38 3.54
N TYR A 502 12.17 -0.76 4.25
CA TYR A 502 12.47 0.15 5.34
C TYR A 502 11.48 -0.02 6.48
N ALA A 503 11.98 0.00 7.72
CA ALA A 503 11.17 0.05 8.94
C ALA A 503 11.72 1.06 9.94
N GLY A 504 10.84 1.73 10.67
CA GLY A 504 11.17 2.72 11.70
C GLY A 504 10.92 4.15 11.22
N TYR A 505 11.46 5.12 11.97
CA TYR A 505 11.35 6.54 11.60
C TYR A 505 12.70 7.20 11.77
N GLY A 506 13.47 7.26 10.68
CA GLY A 506 14.87 7.71 10.70
C GLY A 506 15.08 9.22 10.59
N ASP A 507 14.05 10.06 10.49
CA ASP A 507 14.27 11.52 10.38
C ASP A 507 15.15 12.04 11.54
N GLY A 508 16.22 12.74 11.18
CA GLY A 508 17.24 13.21 12.12
C GLY A 508 18.20 12.14 12.65
N PHE A 509 18.44 11.06 11.92
CA PHE A 509 19.57 10.16 12.17
C PHE A 509 20.91 10.91 12.01
N ASP A 510 21.94 10.48 12.73
CA ASP A 510 23.29 11.07 12.71
C ASP A 510 24.36 10.12 12.18
N ASP A 511 24.11 8.81 12.13
CA ASP A 511 25.02 7.82 11.54
C ASP A 511 24.27 6.68 10.83
N VAL A 512 24.99 5.98 9.95
CA VAL A 512 24.52 4.82 9.19
C VAL A 512 25.56 3.70 9.25
N ILE A 513 25.19 2.64 9.96
CA ILE A 513 25.97 1.40 10.07
C ILE A 513 25.52 0.43 8.97
N ILE A 514 26.48 -0.07 8.19
CA ILE A 514 26.24 -0.92 7.05
C ILE A 514 26.76 -2.32 7.36
N GLN A 515 25.89 -3.32 7.22
CA GLN A 515 26.27 -4.73 7.20
C GLN A 515 26.03 -5.31 5.80
N GLY A 516 26.95 -6.14 5.33
CA GLY A 516 26.94 -6.66 3.96
C GLY A 516 27.67 -5.76 2.97
N ASP A 517 27.27 -5.83 1.69
CA ASP A 517 28.00 -5.21 0.58
C ASP A 517 27.09 -4.26 -0.23
N LEU A 518 27.51 -2.99 -0.31
CA LEU A 518 26.81 -1.94 -1.07
C LEU A 518 27.01 -2.06 -2.59
N ASP A 519 28.17 -2.55 -3.04
CA ASP A 519 28.45 -2.74 -4.47
C ASP A 519 27.65 -3.92 -5.03
N GLU A 520 27.47 -4.98 -4.25
CA GLU A 520 26.58 -6.11 -4.60
C GLU A 520 25.09 -5.82 -4.39
N LEU A 521 24.76 -4.70 -3.74
CA LEU A 521 23.41 -4.33 -3.33
C LEU A 521 22.73 -5.41 -2.47
N ARG A 522 23.53 -6.03 -1.59
CA ARG A 522 23.12 -7.03 -0.61
C ARG A 522 23.56 -6.55 0.77
N PHE A 523 22.76 -5.67 1.36
CA PHE A 523 23.12 -4.97 2.59
C PHE A 523 21.94 -4.73 3.52
N VAL A 524 22.27 -4.44 4.77
CA VAL A 524 21.42 -3.86 5.79
C VAL A 524 22.04 -2.53 6.22
N ALA A 525 21.23 -1.47 6.29
CA ALA A 525 21.63 -0.16 6.74
C ALA A 525 20.84 0.19 8.01
N PHE A 526 21.52 0.25 9.15
CA PHE A 526 20.93 0.68 10.42
C PHE A 526 21.16 2.18 10.59
N TYR A 527 20.08 2.93 10.75
CA TYR A 527 20.11 4.36 10.97
C TYR A 527 20.07 4.63 12.47
N THR A 528 21.08 5.33 12.98
CA THR A 528 21.18 5.62 14.41
C THR A 528 20.95 7.07 14.71
N ARG A 529 20.49 7.34 15.93
CA ARG A 529 20.54 8.66 16.54
C ARG A 529 21.22 8.50 17.89
N SER A 530 22.43 9.03 18.00
CA SER A 530 23.33 8.72 19.10
C SER A 530 23.52 7.19 19.18
N GLU A 531 23.28 6.58 20.35
CA GLU A 531 23.50 5.15 20.57
C GLU A 531 22.31 4.24 20.19
N GLU A 532 21.24 4.78 19.59
CA GLU A 532 20.01 4.02 19.34
C GLU A 532 19.69 3.89 17.86
N VAL A 533 19.37 2.67 17.43
CA VAL A 533 18.83 2.41 16.08
C VAL A 533 17.39 2.90 16.02
N VAL A 534 17.13 3.86 15.15
CA VAL A 534 15.80 4.48 14.96
C VAL A 534 15.08 4.00 13.71
N ALA A 535 15.82 3.40 12.77
CA ALA A 535 15.28 2.78 11.58
C ALA A 535 16.28 1.80 10.96
N VAL A 536 15.78 0.96 10.05
CA VAL A 536 16.60 0.06 9.23
C VAL A 536 16.12 0.10 7.78
N ALA A 537 17.05 0.02 6.84
CA ALA A 537 16.78 -0.32 5.46
C ALA A 537 17.53 -1.60 5.07
N SER A 538 17.03 -2.33 4.08
CA SER A 538 17.81 -3.39 3.44
C SER A 538 17.50 -3.52 1.96
N MET A 539 18.46 -4.07 1.22
CA MET A 539 18.26 -4.52 -0.15
C MET A 539 18.80 -5.95 -0.25
N ASN A 540 17.99 -6.86 -0.80
CA ASN A 540 18.32 -8.29 -0.96
C ASN A 540 18.77 -9.01 0.32
N TYR A 541 18.27 -8.59 1.49
CA TYR A 541 18.63 -9.16 2.80
C TYR A 541 17.38 -9.50 3.65
N ASP A 542 16.37 -10.10 3.02
CA ASP A 542 15.13 -10.45 3.73
C ASP A 542 15.32 -11.60 4.72
N PRO A 543 14.58 -11.65 5.85
CA PRO A 543 13.52 -10.72 6.25
C PRO A 543 13.96 -9.72 7.35
N ILE A 544 15.22 -9.24 7.31
CA ILE A 544 15.80 -8.47 8.44
C ILE A 544 15.00 -7.24 8.84
N VAL A 545 14.43 -6.51 7.87
CA VAL A 545 13.65 -5.29 8.13
C VAL A 545 12.39 -5.63 8.92
N SER A 546 11.70 -6.72 8.58
CA SER A 546 10.56 -7.22 9.36
C SER A 546 10.98 -7.69 10.75
N ARG A 547 12.15 -8.31 10.91
CA ARG A 547 12.66 -8.71 12.24
C ARG A 547 12.93 -7.51 13.14
N VAL A 548 13.60 -6.48 12.61
CA VAL A 548 13.86 -5.24 13.34
C VAL A 548 12.56 -4.53 13.66
N ALA A 549 11.58 -4.52 12.74
CA ALA A 549 10.25 -3.95 13.02
C ALA A 549 9.56 -4.64 14.20
N GLU A 550 9.67 -5.96 14.34
CA GLU A 550 9.15 -6.68 15.52
C GLU A 550 9.86 -6.27 16.82
N VAL A 551 11.19 -6.10 16.78
CA VAL A 551 11.96 -5.63 17.95
C VAL A 551 11.54 -4.22 18.34
N LEU A 552 11.50 -3.28 17.38
CA LEU A 552 11.08 -1.90 17.63
C LEU A 552 9.62 -1.83 18.12
N GLY A 553 8.72 -2.60 17.50
CA GLY A 553 7.32 -2.68 17.89
C GLY A 553 7.11 -3.28 19.28
N SER A 554 8.07 -4.07 19.78
CA SER A 554 8.05 -4.59 21.14
C SER A 554 8.46 -3.57 22.22
N GLY A 555 8.89 -2.36 21.82
CA GLY A 555 9.40 -1.33 22.73
C GLY A 555 10.85 -1.56 23.16
N LYS A 556 11.53 -2.58 22.61
CA LYS A 556 12.95 -2.81 22.86
C LYS A 556 13.80 -1.87 22.00
N THR A 557 14.85 -1.33 22.61
CA THR A 557 15.87 -0.54 21.93
C THR A 557 16.96 -1.46 21.37
N ILE A 558 17.35 -1.25 20.12
CA ILE A 558 18.57 -1.82 19.54
C ILE A 558 19.66 -0.76 19.66
N LYS A 559 20.81 -1.08 20.26
CA LYS A 559 21.91 -0.14 20.41
C LYS A 559 22.85 -0.18 19.21
N LYS A 560 23.52 0.93 18.95
CA LYS A 560 24.48 1.08 17.85
C LYS A 560 25.55 -0.04 17.88
N ARG A 561 26.17 -0.27 19.04
CA ARG A 561 27.15 -1.35 19.27
C ARG A 561 26.64 -2.76 18.94
N ASP A 562 25.33 -2.99 18.92
CA ASP A 562 24.75 -4.32 18.65
C ASP A 562 24.69 -4.61 17.13
N VAL A 563 24.90 -3.58 16.30
CA VAL A 563 24.79 -3.67 14.83
C VAL A 563 26.07 -3.21 14.10
N GLU A 564 27.09 -2.79 14.85
CA GLU A 564 28.43 -2.45 14.33
C GLU A 564 29.19 -3.65 13.76
#